data_AF-A0A292Q5N7-F1
#
_entry.id   AF-A0A292Q5N7-F1
#
_cell.length_a   1.000
_cell.length_b   1.000
_cell.length_c   1.000
_cell.angle_alpha   90.00
_cell.angle_beta   90.00
_cell.angle_gamma   90.00
#
_symmetry.space_group_name_H-M   'P 1'
#
loop_
_entity.id
_entity.type
_entity.pdbx_description
1 polymer ?
#
loop_
_entity_poly.entity_id
_entity_poly.type
_entity_poly.pdbx_seq_one_letter_code
_entity_poly.pdbx_strand_id
1 'polypeptide(L)'
;MTTAHRPTFDPARGKEAPKGPAYHQRLLPAHTKLKVRQPGQGGDADTEVRDLRADLLKAEAAHFAKKGKGIPPPEASEAESPERVEGSGQKRAIEDSRDSDDDVGGEPEQESLEAKRQKILEETRDIDADSDGGSDSDSSEEDSDDEDEEDETAELLRELEKIKKERAEQREREERERAAEEQEKKEFDIARGNPLLNPSATDFKLKRRWDDDVIFKNQARGTDDKNKRKEFVNDLLRSDFHKRFMNKYVR
;
A
#
# COMPACT_ATOMS: atom_id res chain seq x y z
N MET A 1 -11.45 -47.08 -44.67
CA MET A 1 -11.39 -46.80 -43.22
C MET A 1 -12.67 -47.32 -42.58
N THR A 2 -12.60 -48.03 -41.46
CA THR A 2 -13.80 -48.61 -40.83
C THR A 2 -14.51 -47.56 -39.98
N THR A 3 -15.84 -47.53 -40.04
CA THR A 3 -16.69 -46.51 -39.39
C THR A 3 -17.07 -46.86 -37.95
N ALA A 4 -16.33 -47.76 -37.30
CA ALA A 4 -16.70 -48.30 -35.99
C ALA A 4 -16.33 -47.37 -34.82
N HIS A 5 -15.25 -46.59 -34.94
CA HIS A 5 -14.86 -45.59 -33.93
C HIS A 5 -15.52 -44.26 -34.25
N ARG A 6 -16.63 -43.95 -33.58
CA ARG A 6 -17.39 -42.71 -33.77
C ARG A 6 -17.50 -41.97 -32.43
N PRO A 7 -17.48 -40.62 -32.44
CA PRO A 7 -17.77 -39.85 -31.24
C PRO A 7 -19.22 -40.05 -30.80
N THR A 8 -19.47 -39.94 -29.50
CA THR A 8 -20.83 -39.95 -28.94
C THR A 8 -21.41 -38.53 -29.03
N PHE A 9 -22.34 -38.32 -29.95
CA PHE A 9 -23.03 -37.03 -30.09
C PHE A 9 -24.20 -36.89 -29.11
N ASP A 10 -24.94 -37.97 -28.88
CA ASP A 10 -26.03 -38.03 -27.90
C ASP A 10 -25.64 -38.92 -26.71
N PRO A 11 -25.67 -38.41 -25.47
CA PRO A 11 -25.39 -39.24 -24.30
C PRO A 11 -26.55 -40.20 -24.01
N ALA A 12 -26.24 -41.35 -23.42
CA ALA A 12 -27.26 -42.29 -22.96
C ALA A 12 -28.15 -41.65 -21.88
N ARG A 13 -29.47 -41.66 -22.08
CA ARG A 13 -30.44 -41.16 -21.11
C ARG A 13 -30.79 -42.25 -20.09
N GLY A 14 -30.76 -41.89 -18.81
CA GLY A 14 -31.22 -42.78 -17.75
C GLY A 14 -32.69 -43.16 -17.94
N LYS A 15 -32.96 -44.46 -17.96
CA LYS A 15 -34.28 -45.07 -17.81
C LYS A 15 -34.21 -46.05 -16.66
N GLU A 16 -35.35 -46.42 -16.08
CA GLU A 16 -35.35 -47.47 -15.05
C GLU A 16 -34.79 -48.77 -15.61
N ALA A 17 -33.60 -49.13 -15.17
CA ALA A 17 -32.95 -50.38 -15.54
C ALA A 17 -33.55 -51.51 -14.67
N PRO A 18 -33.84 -52.68 -15.25
CA PRO A 18 -34.30 -53.83 -14.47
C PRO A 18 -33.23 -54.18 -13.43
N LYS A 19 -33.56 -53.97 -12.16
CA LYS A 19 -32.66 -54.22 -11.05
C LYS A 19 -32.65 -55.73 -10.77
N GLY A 20 -31.64 -56.41 -11.30
CA GLY A 20 -31.45 -57.84 -11.07
C GLY A 20 -31.08 -58.14 -9.61
N PRO A 21 -31.10 -59.42 -9.20
CA PRO A 21 -30.77 -59.85 -7.82
C PRO A 21 -29.28 -59.73 -7.48
N ALA A 22 -28.44 -59.30 -8.42
CA ALA A 22 -27.01 -59.13 -8.21
C ALA A 22 -26.72 -57.82 -7.47
N TYR A 23 -26.07 -57.91 -6.32
CA TYR A 23 -25.60 -56.76 -5.55
C TYR A 23 -24.09 -56.56 -5.75
N HIS A 24 -23.68 -55.31 -5.95
CA HIS A 24 -22.26 -54.93 -5.99
C HIS A 24 -21.73 -54.69 -4.57
N GLN A 25 -20.44 -54.93 -4.30
CA GLN A 25 -19.80 -54.69 -2.99
C GLN A 25 -20.05 -53.27 -2.43
N ARG A 26 -20.13 -52.27 -3.30
CA ARG A 26 -20.45 -50.87 -2.93
C ARG A 26 -21.90 -50.64 -2.47
N LEU A 27 -22.82 -51.57 -2.77
CA LEU A 27 -24.23 -51.52 -2.33
C LEU A 27 -24.45 -52.23 -1.00
N LEU A 28 -23.40 -52.80 -0.40
CA LEU A 28 -23.49 -53.31 0.96
C LEU A 28 -23.82 -52.14 1.92
N PRO A 29 -24.57 -52.39 3.01
CA PRO A 29 -24.94 -51.35 3.96
C PRO A 29 -23.71 -50.61 4.51
N ALA A 30 -23.60 -49.32 4.20
CA ALA A 30 -22.57 -48.42 4.69
C ALA A 30 -23.17 -47.04 4.97
N HIS A 31 -22.64 -46.33 5.98
CA HIS A 31 -23.14 -45.00 6.40
C HIS A 31 -24.67 -44.97 6.64
N THR A 32 -25.19 -45.96 7.36
CA THR A 32 -26.63 -46.12 7.63
C THR A 32 -27.22 -45.06 8.58
N LYS A 33 -26.39 -44.15 9.10
CA LYS A 33 -26.78 -43.07 10.00
C LYS A 33 -26.36 -41.74 9.40
N LEU A 34 -27.33 -40.87 9.14
CA LEU A 34 -27.07 -39.50 8.70
C LEU A 34 -26.69 -38.65 9.92
N LYS A 35 -25.62 -37.85 9.77
CA LYS A 35 -25.23 -36.85 10.77
C LYS A 35 -26.09 -35.61 10.55
N VAL A 36 -26.78 -35.18 11.61
CA VAL A 36 -27.50 -33.90 11.62
C VAL A 36 -26.65 -32.86 12.34
N ARG A 37 -26.72 -31.62 11.87
CA ARG A 37 -26.01 -30.50 12.48
C ARG A 37 -26.51 -30.30 13.91
N GLN A 38 -25.57 -30.08 14.84
CA GLN A 38 -25.88 -29.75 16.23
C GLN A 38 -25.81 -28.22 16.41
N PRO A 39 -26.48 -27.66 17.43
CA PRO A 39 -26.31 -26.27 17.80
C PRO A 39 -24.82 -25.91 17.98
N GLY A 40 -24.40 -24.78 17.43
CA GLY A 40 -23.01 -24.31 17.37
C GLY A 40 -22.21 -24.76 16.14
N GLN A 41 -22.75 -25.64 15.28
CA GLN A 41 -22.11 -26.04 14.01
C GLN A 41 -22.58 -25.20 12.81
N GLY A 42 -23.46 -24.23 13.04
CA GLY A 42 -24.03 -23.36 12.01
C GLY A 42 -25.20 -23.97 11.23
N GLY A 43 -25.91 -23.13 10.49
CA GLY A 43 -27.13 -23.50 9.74
C GLY A 43 -28.35 -23.66 10.65
N ASP A 44 -29.37 -24.37 10.16
CA ASP A 44 -30.72 -24.40 10.73
C ASP A 44 -30.84 -25.02 12.14
N ALA A 45 -29.76 -25.63 12.66
CA ALA A 45 -29.71 -26.14 14.02
C ALA A 45 -29.49 -25.03 15.07
N ASP A 46 -29.03 -23.85 14.64
CA ASP A 46 -28.88 -22.69 15.51
C ASP A 46 -30.18 -21.90 15.54
N THR A 47 -30.70 -21.65 16.74
CA THR A 47 -31.93 -20.87 16.96
C THR A 47 -31.72 -19.36 16.87
N GLU A 48 -30.46 -18.91 16.92
CA GLU A 48 -30.09 -17.50 16.90
C GLU A 48 -29.96 -16.98 15.46
N VAL A 49 -30.64 -15.89 15.16
CA VAL A 49 -30.48 -15.15 13.90
C VAL A 49 -29.25 -14.25 14.03
N ARG A 50 -28.20 -14.53 13.24
CA ARG A 50 -26.96 -13.75 13.21
C ARG A 50 -26.99 -12.71 12.09
N ASP A 51 -26.49 -11.51 12.37
CA ASP A 51 -26.28 -10.47 11.36
C ASP A 51 -25.01 -10.76 10.56
N LEU A 52 -25.13 -11.64 9.56
CA LEU A 52 -24.00 -12.14 8.75
C LEU A 52 -23.20 -11.02 8.08
N ARG A 53 -23.85 -9.90 7.70
CA ARG A 53 -23.18 -8.75 7.09
C ARG A 53 -22.22 -8.07 8.08
N ALA A 54 -22.65 -7.86 9.32
CA ALA A 54 -21.83 -7.21 10.34
C ALA A 54 -20.63 -8.10 10.72
N ASP A 55 -20.86 -9.41 10.87
CA ASP A 55 -19.80 -10.38 11.16
C ASP A 55 -18.76 -10.45 10.04
N LEU A 56 -19.21 -10.41 8.77
CA LEU A 56 -18.33 -10.41 7.60
C LEU A 56 -17.45 -9.15 7.58
N LEU A 57 -18.03 -7.96 7.75
CA LEU A 57 -17.27 -6.70 7.76
C LEU A 57 -16.24 -6.67 8.89
N LYS A 58 -16.60 -7.18 10.08
CA LYS A 58 -15.66 -7.31 11.21
C LYS A 58 -14.52 -8.28 10.91
N ALA A 59 -14.83 -9.42 10.29
CA ALA A 59 -13.83 -10.42 9.91
C ALA A 59 -12.87 -9.88 8.83
N GLU A 60 -13.40 -9.16 7.84
CA GLU A 60 -12.60 -8.49 6.81
C GLU A 60 -11.67 -7.44 7.43
N ALA A 61 -12.19 -6.54 8.26
CA ALA A 61 -11.39 -5.53 8.95
C ALA A 61 -10.25 -6.15 9.77
N ALA A 62 -10.53 -7.25 10.50
CA ALA A 62 -9.52 -7.98 11.26
C ALA A 62 -8.47 -8.64 10.35
N HIS A 63 -8.89 -9.21 9.21
CA HIS A 63 -7.97 -9.80 8.23
C HIS A 63 -7.04 -8.74 7.60
N PHE A 64 -7.58 -7.59 7.18
CA PHE A 64 -6.80 -6.50 6.63
C PHE A 64 -5.84 -5.89 7.66
N ALA A 65 -6.29 -5.69 8.90
CA ALA A 65 -5.41 -5.25 9.99
C ALA A 65 -4.27 -6.24 10.28
N LYS A 66 -4.55 -7.55 10.22
CA LYS A 66 -3.53 -8.60 10.38
C LYS A 66 -2.53 -8.62 9.22
N LYS A 67 -3.02 -8.45 7.98
CA LYS A 67 -2.16 -8.39 6.79
C LYS A 67 -1.25 -7.15 6.82
N GLY A 68 -1.77 -6.00 7.26
CA GLY A 68 -1.00 -4.75 7.38
C GLY A 68 0.04 -4.75 8.51
N LYS A 69 -0.14 -5.54 9.58
CA LYS A 69 0.81 -5.62 10.71
C LYS A 69 1.98 -6.60 10.50
N GLY A 70 1.98 -7.42 9.46
CA GLY A 70 2.87 -8.58 9.37
C GLY A 70 3.88 -8.62 8.21
N ILE A 71 3.67 -7.89 7.11
CA ILE A 71 4.54 -7.91 5.94
C ILE A 71 4.46 -6.54 5.25
N PRO A 72 5.57 -5.78 5.07
CA PRO A 72 5.56 -4.67 4.12
C PRO A 72 5.30 -5.25 2.73
N PRO A 73 4.32 -4.71 1.97
CA PRO A 73 4.04 -5.19 0.63
C PRO A 73 5.32 -5.08 -0.21
N PRO A 74 5.68 -6.10 -1.02
CA PRO A 74 6.69 -5.88 -2.05
C PRO A 74 6.16 -4.77 -2.96
N GLU A 75 6.92 -3.68 -3.03
CA GLU A 75 6.59 -2.49 -3.81
C GLU A 75 6.21 -2.84 -5.26
N ALA A 76 5.22 -2.11 -5.77
CA ALA A 76 4.58 -2.20 -7.08
C ALA A 76 3.41 -3.21 -7.23
N SER A 77 2.29 -2.90 -6.57
CA SER A 77 1.08 -2.55 -7.32
C SER A 77 0.33 -1.51 -6.49
N GLU A 78 0.36 -0.28 -6.99
CA GLU A 78 -0.34 0.88 -6.43
C GLU A 78 -1.81 0.57 -6.14
N ALA A 79 -2.33 1.31 -5.18
CA ALA A 79 -3.74 1.42 -4.91
C ALA A 79 -4.47 1.84 -6.19
N GLU A 80 -5.14 0.90 -6.83
CA GLU A 80 -6.33 1.24 -7.60
C GLU A 80 -7.52 1.24 -6.63
N SER A 81 -7.89 2.46 -6.24
CA SER A 81 -9.28 2.89 -6.30
C SER A 81 -9.98 2.19 -7.48
N PRO A 82 -11.23 1.72 -7.37
CA PRO A 82 -11.85 1.00 -8.47
C PRO A 82 -12.18 1.96 -9.62
N GLU A 83 -11.17 2.30 -10.43
CA GLU A 83 -11.41 2.79 -11.78
C GLU A 83 -11.94 1.63 -12.61
N ARG A 84 -13.03 1.98 -13.28
CA ARG A 84 -13.86 1.18 -14.15
C ARG A 84 -13.01 0.66 -15.33
N VAL A 85 -12.53 -0.59 -15.22
CA VAL A 85 -12.01 -1.33 -16.37
C VAL A 85 -13.18 -1.64 -17.31
N GLU A 86 -13.30 -0.84 -18.36
CA GLU A 86 -14.08 -1.15 -19.55
C GLU A 86 -13.47 -2.37 -20.25
N GLY A 87 -13.90 -3.58 -19.87
CA GLY A 87 -13.47 -4.80 -20.55
C GLY A 87 -13.59 -6.07 -19.72
N SER A 88 -14.68 -6.80 -19.95
CA SER A 88 -14.98 -8.18 -19.52
C SER A 88 -15.48 -8.37 -18.07
N GLY A 89 -16.80 -8.57 -17.98
CA GLY A 89 -17.45 -9.28 -16.87
C GLY A 89 -17.69 -8.46 -15.61
N GLN A 90 -18.67 -7.56 -15.66
CA GLN A 90 -19.21 -6.87 -14.48
C GLN A 90 -19.61 -7.89 -13.40
N LYS A 91 -18.82 -7.96 -12.33
CA LYS A 91 -19.23 -8.57 -11.07
C LYS A 91 -20.17 -7.56 -10.42
N ARG A 92 -21.46 -7.88 -10.39
CA ARG A 92 -22.49 -7.04 -9.75
C ARG A 92 -22.12 -6.86 -8.27
N ALA A 93 -21.84 -5.63 -7.86
CA ALA A 93 -21.88 -5.24 -6.47
C ALA A 93 -23.33 -5.39 -5.99
N ILE A 94 -23.53 -6.03 -4.84
CA ILE A 94 -24.86 -6.47 -4.38
C ILE A 94 -25.67 -5.36 -3.69
N GLU A 95 -25.17 -4.13 -3.71
CA GLU A 95 -25.69 -3.02 -2.91
C GLU A 95 -26.74 -2.15 -3.62
N ASP A 96 -27.05 -2.40 -4.90
CA ASP A 96 -27.98 -1.59 -5.69
C ASP A 96 -29.19 -2.40 -6.20
N SER A 97 -29.83 -3.18 -5.32
CA SER A 97 -31.04 -3.95 -5.66
C SER A 97 -32.16 -3.79 -4.64
N ARG A 98 -32.17 -2.65 -3.94
CA ARG A 98 -33.24 -2.26 -3.03
C ARG A 98 -33.70 -0.83 -3.33
N ASP A 99 -34.03 -0.55 -4.59
CA ASP A 99 -34.97 0.53 -4.91
C ASP A 99 -35.47 0.36 -6.35
N SER A 100 -36.50 -0.46 -6.52
CA SER A 100 -37.22 -0.57 -7.79
C SER A 100 -38.63 -1.04 -7.48
N ASP A 101 -39.36 -0.21 -6.75
CA ASP A 101 -40.83 -0.15 -6.73
C ASP A 101 -41.24 1.10 -5.93
N ASP A 102 -41.21 2.29 -6.55
CA ASP A 102 -42.36 3.22 -6.55
C ASP A 102 -42.11 4.39 -7.51
N ASP A 103 -43.11 4.66 -8.32
CA ASP A 103 -43.27 5.72 -9.31
C ASP A 103 -43.65 7.05 -8.62
N VAL A 104 -43.03 8.18 -9.01
CA VAL A 104 -43.58 9.58 -9.09
C VAL A 104 -42.43 10.60 -9.03
N GLY A 105 -42.38 11.50 -10.03
CA GLY A 105 -41.22 12.33 -10.35
C GLY A 105 -41.01 13.64 -9.58
N GLY A 106 -39.94 14.35 -9.99
CA GLY A 106 -39.74 15.79 -9.74
C GLY A 106 -38.39 16.17 -9.10
N GLU A 107 -37.38 16.41 -9.94
CA GLU A 107 -36.43 17.55 -9.82
C GLU A 107 -35.89 17.93 -8.41
N PRO A 108 -34.92 17.21 -7.81
CA PRO A 108 -34.10 17.83 -6.74
C PRO A 108 -32.58 17.59 -6.86
N GLU A 109 -32.12 16.70 -7.72
CA GLU A 109 -30.70 16.33 -7.76
C GLU A 109 -29.82 17.26 -8.61
N GLN A 110 -30.39 17.90 -9.64
CA GLN A 110 -29.63 18.77 -10.55
C GLN A 110 -29.19 20.09 -9.89
N GLU A 111 -30.03 20.70 -9.06
CA GLU A 111 -29.69 21.94 -8.34
C GLU A 111 -28.48 21.76 -7.40
N SER A 112 -28.31 20.57 -6.81
CA SER A 112 -27.20 20.29 -5.89
C SER A 112 -25.83 20.22 -6.58
N LEU A 113 -25.80 19.81 -7.85
CA LEU A 113 -24.58 19.68 -8.64
C LEU A 113 -24.18 21.02 -9.24
N GLU A 114 -25.15 21.81 -9.67
CA GLU A 114 -24.91 23.17 -10.17
C GLU A 114 -24.43 24.11 -9.05
N ALA A 115 -25.02 24.02 -7.85
CA ALA A 115 -24.55 24.79 -6.69
C ALA A 115 -23.12 24.43 -6.27
N LYS A 116 -22.75 23.14 -6.33
CA LYS A 116 -21.37 22.69 -6.08
C LYS A 116 -20.41 23.20 -7.16
N ARG A 117 -20.84 23.22 -8.42
CA ARG A 117 -20.03 23.73 -9.54
C ARG A 117 -19.80 25.24 -9.44
N GLN A 118 -20.79 26.02 -8.99
CA GLN A 118 -20.64 27.47 -8.80
C GLN A 118 -19.65 27.79 -7.67
N LYS A 119 -19.74 27.08 -6.54
CA LYS A 119 -18.82 27.26 -5.40
C LYS A 119 -17.36 26.98 -5.78
N ILE A 120 -17.11 25.93 -6.55
CA ILE A 120 -15.76 25.59 -7.03
C ILE A 120 -15.23 26.69 -7.98
N LEU A 121 -16.09 27.26 -8.82
CA LEU A 121 -15.68 28.28 -9.79
C LEU A 121 -15.31 29.61 -9.11
N GLU A 122 -16.02 30.01 -8.05
CA GLU A 122 -15.66 31.16 -7.22
C GLU A 122 -14.35 30.95 -6.46
N GLU A 123 -14.14 29.77 -5.85
CA GLU A 123 -12.92 29.44 -5.11
C GLU A 123 -11.67 29.39 -6.02
N THR A 124 -11.83 28.97 -7.27
CA THR A 124 -10.72 28.92 -8.25
C THR A 124 -10.46 30.25 -8.98
N ARG A 125 -11.40 31.21 -8.92
CA ARG A 125 -11.27 32.50 -9.62
C ARG A 125 -10.12 33.33 -9.08
N ASP A 126 -9.85 33.25 -7.78
CA ASP A 126 -8.76 34.00 -7.13
C ASP A 126 -7.38 33.38 -7.41
N ILE A 127 -7.34 32.13 -7.88
CA ILE A 127 -6.11 31.38 -8.18
C ILE A 127 -5.72 31.52 -9.66
N ASP A 128 -6.68 31.76 -10.56
CA ASP A 128 -6.44 31.91 -12.01
C ASP A 128 -6.14 33.38 -12.41
N ALA A 129 -6.18 34.32 -11.46
CA ALA A 129 -5.83 35.72 -11.67
C ALA A 129 -4.36 35.99 -11.30
N ASP A 130 -3.44 35.66 -12.22
CA ASP A 130 -2.00 35.98 -12.17
C ASP A 130 -1.60 36.36 -13.62
N SER A 131 -0.70 37.27 -14.00
CA SER A 131 0.18 38.28 -13.41
C SER A 131 0.81 39.02 -14.62
N ASP A 132 1.02 40.34 -14.58
CA ASP A 132 2.04 40.99 -15.42
C ASP A 132 2.66 42.22 -14.74
N GLY A 133 3.94 42.07 -14.38
CA GLY A 133 4.96 43.12 -14.55
C GLY A 133 5.41 43.93 -13.32
N GLY A 134 6.63 43.67 -12.84
CA GLY A 134 7.44 44.71 -12.16
C GLY A 134 8.46 44.21 -11.14
N SER A 135 9.75 44.48 -11.42
CA SER A 135 10.96 44.05 -10.72
C SER A 135 11.46 45.05 -9.65
N ASP A 136 12.40 44.57 -8.82
CA ASP A 136 13.49 45.25 -8.09
C ASP A 136 13.28 45.79 -6.64
N SER A 137 14.01 45.15 -5.72
CA SER A 137 14.95 45.68 -4.71
C SER A 137 14.72 47.09 -4.11
N ASP A 138 14.61 47.21 -2.78
CA ASP A 138 15.65 47.77 -1.88
C ASP A 138 15.23 47.66 -0.38
N SER A 139 16.23 47.79 0.49
CA SER A 139 16.24 47.79 1.95
C SER A 139 15.51 48.98 2.58
N SER A 140 15.04 48.86 3.84
CA SER A 140 15.24 49.81 4.98
C SER A 140 14.25 49.59 6.14
N GLU A 141 14.70 50.02 7.32
CA GLU A 141 14.19 49.84 8.68
C GLU A 141 12.97 50.73 9.06
N GLU A 142 12.40 50.40 10.23
CA GLU A 142 11.90 51.33 11.29
C GLU A 142 10.37 51.57 11.48
N ASP A 143 9.91 51.06 12.65
CA ASP A 143 9.05 51.62 13.72
C ASP A 143 7.62 52.20 13.54
N SER A 144 6.80 51.89 14.57
CA SER A 144 5.72 52.69 15.20
C SER A 144 4.30 52.07 15.30
N ASP A 145 3.99 51.64 16.53
CA ASP A 145 2.78 51.74 17.41
C ASP A 145 1.38 52.10 16.89
N ASP A 146 0.32 51.45 17.46
CA ASP A 146 -0.72 52.10 18.31
C ASP A 146 -1.71 51.11 19.00
N GLU A 147 -1.83 51.21 20.35
CA GLU A 147 -2.99 51.14 21.30
C GLU A 147 -4.05 50.00 21.26
N ASP A 148 -4.67 49.47 22.32
CA ASP A 148 -4.62 49.57 23.80
C ASP A 148 -5.56 48.49 24.39
N GLU A 149 -5.24 47.90 25.56
CA GLU A 149 -6.18 47.43 26.60
C GLU A 149 -5.38 46.99 27.86
N GLU A 150 -5.28 47.89 28.84
CA GLU A 150 -4.70 47.70 30.18
C GLU A 150 -5.75 47.04 31.11
N ASP A 151 -5.44 46.00 31.90
CA ASP A 151 -4.99 46.22 33.29
C ASP A 151 -4.30 44.97 33.94
N GLU A 152 -3.87 43.95 33.17
CA GLU A 152 -3.15 42.75 33.70
C GLU A 152 -1.74 42.52 33.08
N THR A 153 -1.27 43.41 32.19
CA THR A 153 -0.10 43.21 31.30
C THR A 153 1.26 43.63 31.88
N ALA A 154 1.27 44.47 32.93
CA ALA A 154 2.50 45.09 33.45
C ALA A 154 3.41 44.13 34.23
N GLU A 155 2.86 43.10 34.88
CA GLU A 155 3.67 42.07 35.56
C GLU A 155 4.25 41.06 34.56
N LEU A 156 3.51 40.76 33.48
CA LEU A 156 3.89 39.80 32.44
C LEU A 156 5.03 40.32 31.54
N LEU A 157 5.08 41.63 31.24
CA LEU A 157 6.14 42.23 30.41
C LEU A 157 7.52 42.19 31.07
N ARG A 158 7.59 42.36 32.40
CA ARG A 158 8.85 42.19 33.16
C ARG A 158 9.32 40.74 33.21
N GLU A 159 8.39 39.79 33.21
CA GLU A 159 8.73 38.36 33.12
C GLU A 159 9.18 37.98 31.69
N LEU A 160 8.55 38.54 30.65
CA LEU A 160 8.97 38.35 29.25
C LEU A 160 10.34 38.96 28.95
N GLU A 161 10.67 40.13 29.50
CA GLU A 161 12.02 40.71 29.36
C GLU A 161 13.09 39.83 30.01
N LYS A 162 12.77 39.24 31.17
CA LYS A 162 13.64 38.28 31.85
C LYS A 162 13.82 37.01 31.02
N ILE A 163 12.74 36.48 30.45
CA ILE A 163 12.78 35.31 29.55
C ILE A 163 13.53 35.63 28.26
N LYS A 164 13.35 36.82 27.67
CA LYS A 164 14.02 37.25 26.43
C LYS A 164 15.53 37.44 26.66
N LYS A 165 15.92 37.98 27.82
CA LYS A 165 17.32 38.10 28.21
C LYS A 165 17.96 36.74 28.49
N GLU A 166 17.26 35.85 29.17
CA GLU A 166 17.72 34.47 29.40
C GLU A 166 17.85 33.66 28.10
N ARG A 167 16.89 33.81 27.16
CA ARG A 167 16.95 33.17 25.84
C ARG A 167 18.06 33.74 24.95
N ALA A 168 18.35 35.03 25.05
CA ALA A 168 19.44 35.66 24.31
C ALA A 168 20.80 35.15 24.80
N GLU A 169 20.99 35.03 26.12
CA GLU A 169 22.21 34.48 26.72
C GLU A 169 22.40 33.00 26.38
N GLN A 170 21.32 32.21 26.36
CA GLN A 170 21.37 30.80 25.95
C GLN A 170 21.71 30.64 24.46
N ARG A 171 21.14 31.49 23.59
CA ARG A 171 21.44 31.48 22.15
C ARG A 171 22.88 31.91 21.86
N GLU A 172 23.39 32.92 22.58
CA GLU A 172 24.80 33.34 22.47
C GLU A 172 25.76 32.24 22.93
N ARG A 173 25.40 31.50 23.99
CA ARG A 173 26.17 30.34 24.45
C ARG A 173 26.18 29.19 23.43
N GLU A 174 25.04 28.88 22.84
CA GLU A 174 24.91 27.84 21.80
C GLU A 174 25.64 28.24 20.51
N GLU A 175 25.58 29.51 20.11
CA GLU A 175 26.30 30.01 18.92
C GLU A 175 27.82 29.99 19.13
N ARG A 176 28.28 30.30 20.36
CA ARG A 176 29.70 30.18 20.72
C ARG A 176 30.18 28.72 20.75
N GLU A 177 29.35 27.79 21.21
CA GLU A 177 29.66 26.35 21.20
C GLU A 177 29.69 25.81 19.76
N ARG A 178 28.72 26.18 18.93
CA ARG A 178 28.69 25.82 17.51
C ARG A 178 29.88 26.39 16.73
N ALA A 179 30.26 27.63 17.00
CA ALA A 179 31.45 28.24 16.40
C ALA A 179 32.73 27.52 16.81
N ALA A 180 32.82 27.03 18.07
CA ALA A 180 33.94 26.24 18.54
C ALA A 180 33.98 24.86 17.85
N GLU A 181 32.85 24.16 17.73
CA GLU A 181 32.79 22.88 16.99
C GLU A 181 33.17 23.04 15.51
N GLU A 182 32.77 24.14 14.88
CA GLU A 182 33.15 24.42 13.49
C GLU A 182 34.64 24.70 13.34
N GLN A 183 35.28 25.33 14.34
CA GLN A 183 36.74 25.50 14.38
C GLN A 183 37.45 24.15 14.59
N GLU A 184 36.98 23.31 15.51
CA GLU A 184 37.54 21.97 15.74
C GLU A 184 37.44 21.07 14.49
N LYS A 185 36.30 21.11 13.79
CA LYS A 185 36.12 20.39 12.52
C LYS A 185 37.09 20.89 11.44
N LYS A 186 37.26 22.21 11.31
CA LYS A 186 38.22 22.82 10.38
C LYS A 186 39.66 22.41 10.71
N GLU A 187 40.04 22.39 11.98
CA GLU A 187 41.38 21.96 12.42
C GLU A 187 41.61 20.46 12.16
N PHE A 188 40.61 19.62 12.41
CA PHE A 188 40.66 18.20 12.10
C PHE A 188 40.83 17.93 10.61
N ASP A 189 40.09 18.64 9.76
CA ASP A 189 40.16 18.50 8.31
C ASP A 189 41.49 19.05 7.76
N ILE A 190 42.05 20.12 8.33
CA ILE A 190 43.39 20.61 7.95
C ILE A 190 44.47 19.61 8.36
N ALA A 191 44.38 19.03 9.56
CA ALA A 191 45.35 18.06 10.06
C ALA A 191 45.30 16.72 9.30
N ARG A 192 44.10 16.26 8.91
CA ARG A 192 43.89 14.98 8.23
C ARG A 192 43.89 15.08 6.71
N GLY A 193 43.54 16.24 6.17
CA GLY A 193 43.42 16.49 4.74
C GLY A 193 44.75 16.58 4.00
N ASN A 194 45.89 16.70 4.71
CA ASN A 194 47.21 16.65 4.11
C ASN A 194 47.82 15.23 4.17
N PRO A 195 47.76 14.45 3.08
CA PRO A 195 48.30 13.09 3.03
C PRO A 195 49.84 13.02 3.09
N LEU A 196 50.55 14.16 2.99
CA LEU A 196 52.02 14.21 3.10
C LEU A 196 52.53 14.24 4.55
N LEU A 197 51.66 14.63 5.50
CA LEU A 197 52.02 14.75 6.93
C LEU A 197 51.72 13.47 7.74
N ASN A 198 51.08 12.47 7.13
CA ASN A 198 50.73 11.19 7.77
C ASN A 198 51.59 10.04 7.23
N PRO A 199 52.75 9.74 7.85
CA PRO A 199 53.71 8.75 7.34
C PRO A 199 53.23 7.29 7.45
N SER A 200 52.09 7.02 8.09
CA SER A 200 51.44 5.70 8.06
C SER A 200 50.80 5.36 6.72
N ALA A 201 50.71 6.33 5.80
CA ALA A 201 50.14 6.13 4.47
C ALA A 201 51.16 5.72 3.41
N THR A 202 52.48 5.76 3.65
CA THR A 202 53.50 5.66 2.59
C THR A 202 53.88 4.25 2.14
N ASP A 203 53.38 3.19 2.79
CA ASP A 203 53.54 1.80 2.33
C ASP A 203 52.47 1.41 1.27
N PHE A 204 52.48 2.09 0.12
CA PHE A 204 51.57 1.88 -1.03
C PHE A 204 51.97 0.67 -1.92
N LYS A 205 52.39 -0.46 -1.36
CA LYS A 205 52.33 -1.72 -2.11
C LYS A 205 50.86 -2.17 -2.14
N LEU A 206 50.08 -1.64 -3.09
CA LEU A 206 48.73 -2.15 -3.38
C LEU A 206 48.84 -3.65 -3.67
N LYS A 207 48.47 -4.45 -2.67
CA LYS A 207 48.46 -5.90 -2.77
C LYS A 207 47.31 -6.24 -3.72
N ARG A 208 47.65 -6.41 -5.00
CA ARG A 208 46.71 -6.75 -6.07
C ARG A 208 45.86 -7.91 -5.57
N ARG A 209 44.56 -7.66 -5.42
CA ARG A 209 43.63 -8.65 -4.86
C ARG A 209 43.59 -9.82 -5.83
N TRP A 210 43.52 -11.05 -5.32
CA TRP A 210 43.40 -12.24 -6.17
C TRP A 210 42.18 -12.16 -7.11
N ASP A 211 41.14 -11.47 -6.65
CA ASP A 211 39.94 -11.17 -7.43
C ASP A 211 40.15 -10.18 -8.56
N ASP A 212 41.24 -9.39 -8.57
CA ASP A 212 41.45 -8.26 -9.48
C ASP A 212 41.67 -8.72 -10.93
N ASP A 213 42.29 -9.89 -11.11
CA ASP A 213 42.61 -10.53 -12.39
C ASP A 213 41.46 -11.41 -12.93
N VAL A 214 40.23 -10.94 -12.80
CA VAL A 214 39.03 -11.65 -13.29
C VAL A 214 38.32 -10.76 -14.29
N ILE A 215 38.10 -11.28 -15.51
CA ILE A 215 37.49 -10.55 -16.63
C ILE A 215 35.99 -10.20 -16.42
N PHE A 216 35.33 -10.83 -15.44
CA PHE A 216 33.94 -10.56 -15.09
C PHE A 216 33.81 -10.24 -13.60
N LYS A 217 33.17 -9.11 -13.27
CA LYS A 217 32.88 -8.70 -11.89
C LYS A 217 31.38 -8.62 -11.68
N ASN A 218 30.92 -9.01 -10.49
CA ASN A 218 29.58 -8.69 -9.98
C ASN A 218 28.39 -9.06 -10.89
N GLN A 219 28.45 -10.16 -11.65
CA GLN A 219 27.42 -10.54 -12.62
C GLN A 219 26.02 -10.77 -12.02
N ALA A 220 25.94 -11.21 -10.76
CA ALA A 220 24.68 -11.50 -10.06
C ALA A 220 24.23 -10.38 -9.10
N ARG A 221 24.85 -9.19 -9.18
CA ARG A 221 24.48 -8.09 -8.29
C ARG A 221 23.05 -7.62 -8.63
N GLY A 222 22.13 -7.79 -7.69
CA GLY A 222 20.71 -7.41 -7.84
C GLY A 222 19.81 -8.46 -8.50
N THR A 223 20.24 -9.72 -8.65
CA THR A 223 19.37 -10.79 -9.18
C THR A 223 18.50 -11.48 -8.14
N ASP A 224 18.67 -11.13 -6.87
CA ASP A 224 18.00 -11.74 -5.72
C ASP A 224 16.47 -11.75 -5.82
N ASP A 225 15.87 -10.70 -6.38
CA ASP A 225 14.42 -10.52 -6.34
C ASP A 225 13.67 -11.20 -7.49
N LYS A 226 14.37 -11.51 -8.59
CA LYS A 226 13.76 -12.06 -9.82
C LYS A 226 13.14 -13.44 -9.62
N ASN A 227 13.73 -14.26 -8.74
CA ASN A 227 13.24 -15.61 -8.43
C ASN A 227 12.38 -15.67 -7.15
N LYS A 228 12.23 -14.53 -6.44
CA LYS A 228 11.50 -14.43 -5.17
C LYS A 228 10.05 -13.95 -5.34
N ARG A 229 9.70 -13.38 -6.50
CA ARG A 229 8.33 -12.96 -6.80
C ARG A 229 7.41 -14.18 -6.76
N LYS A 230 6.41 -14.14 -5.88
CA LYS A 230 5.40 -15.19 -5.74
C LYS A 230 4.27 -14.90 -6.72
N GLU A 231 4.53 -15.15 -8.00
CA GLU A 231 3.54 -14.96 -9.05
C GLU A 231 2.80 -16.28 -9.29
N PHE A 232 1.47 -16.22 -9.33
CA PHE A 232 0.66 -17.34 -9.78
C PHE A 232 0.32 -17.15 -11.26
N VAL A 233 0.75 -18.10 -12.08
CA VAL A 233 0.47 -18.12 -13.52
C VAL A 233 -0.59 -19.20 -13.79
N ASN A 234 -1.75 -18.80 -14.32
CA ASN A 234 -2.80 -19.71 -14.78
C ASN A 234 -2.46 -20.34 -16.15
N ASP A 235 -1.31 -21.01 -16.22
CA ASP A 235 -0.82 -21.74 -17.39
C ASP A 235 -0.03 -22.96 -16.91
N LEU A 236 -0.43 -24.15 -17.35
CA LEU A 236 0.17 -25.41 -16.92
C LEU A 236 1.61 -25.61 -17.41
N LEU A 237 2.03 -24.96 -18.50
CA LEU A 237 3.38 -25.11 -19.07
C LEU A 237 4.32 -23.97 -18.68
N ARG A 238 3.77 -22.77 -18.46
CA ARG A 238 4.56 -21.58 -18.11
C ARG A 238 4.60 -21.27 -16.62
N SER A 239 3.80 -21.97 -15.81
CA SER A 239 3.89 -21.88 -14.36
C SER A 239 5.29 -22.24 -13.86
N ASP A 240 5.74 -21.52 -12.83
CA ASP A 240 7.00 -21.82 -12.17
C ASP A 240 7.04 -23.22 -11.58
N PHE A 241 5.88 -23.78 -11.23
CA PHE A 241 5.78 -25.19 -10.86
C PHE A 241 6.26 -26.11 -12.00
N HIS A 242 5.78 -25.88 -13.22
CA HIS A 242 6.13 -26.71 -14.37
C HIS A 242 7.58 -26.52 -14.80
N LYS A 243 8.09 -25.28 -14.80
CA LYS A 243 9.51 -25.02 -15.08
C LYS A 243 10.42 -25.75 -14.08
N ARG A 244 10.10 -25.68 -12.78
CA ARG A 244 10.85 -26.40 -11.73
C ARG A 244 10.72 -27.91 -11.86
N PHE A 245 9.53 -28.41 -12.23
CA PHE A 245 9.30 -29.83 -12.49
C PHE A 245 10.18 -30.32 -13.64
N MET A 246 10.18 -29.62 -14.77
CA MET A 246 10.99 -29.98 -15.94
C MET A 246 12.48 -29.94 -15.62
N ASN A 247 12.98 -28.87 -14.98
CA ASN A 247 14.39 -28.79 -14.56
C ASN A 247 14.80 -29.92 -13.60
N LYS A 248 13.86 -30.47 -12.83
CA LYS A 248 14.14 -31.54 -11.86
C LYS A 248 14.15 -32.93 -12.51
N TYR A 249 13.22 -33.20 -13.42
CA TYR A 249 12.98 -34.55 -13.96
C TYR A 249 13.49 -34.74 -15.40
N VAL A 250 13.82 -33.66 -16.09
CA VAL A 250 14.40 -33.67 -17.44
C VAL A 250 15.70 -32.89 -17.36
N ARG A 251 16.83 -33.58 -17.57
CA ARG A 251 18.17 -32.99 -17.51
C ARG A 251 18.69 -32.71 -18.91
#